data_AF-A0A376C0G6-F1
#
_entry.id   AF-A0A376C0G6-F1
#
_cell.length_a   1.000
_cell.length_b   1.000
_cell.length_c   1.000
_cell.angle_alpha   90.00
_cell.angle_beta   90.00
_cell.angle_gamma   90.00
#
_symmetry.space_group_name_H-M   'P 1'
#
loop_
_entity.id
_entity.type
_entity.pdbx_description
1 polymer ?
#
loop_
_entity_poly.entity_id
_entity_poly.type
_entity_poly.pdbx_seq_one_letter_code
_entity_poly.pdbx_strand_id
1 'polypeptide(L)'
;MFFVLLLLVIFIIYSIFKGGVLKRETRYLITNEWNEPIPAKVYSRIVKSEINGEKEEIYQILIFFDNKNTYNPVLIIPKYSVIGIVEGGRGEFWNFNGIMFQKSKKSNEYTSLTNILVFDDSPPIVYISFETNKIIFNTFGNLTEYGQKIILNKR
;
A
#
# COMPACT_ATOMS: atom_id res chain seq x y z
N MET A 1 6.85 -6.66 41.08
CA MET A 1 5.60 -6.46 40.33
C MET A 1 5.76 -5.48 39.16
N PHE A 2 6.28 -4.27 39.39
CA PHE A 2 6.49 -3.26 38.33
C PHE A 2 7.40 -3.73 37.18
N PHE A 3 8.47 -4.46 37.51
CA PHE A 3 9.42 -4.99 36.51
C PHE A 3 8.78 -6.06 35.60
N VAL A 4 7.88 -6.89 36.16
CA VAL A 4 7.13 -7.91 35.40
C VAL A 4 6.13 -7.24 34.46
N LEU A 5 5.46 -6.18 34.92
CA LEU A 5 4.56 -5.37 34.09
C LEU A 5 5.31 -4.70 32.93
N LEU A 6 6.50 -4.13 33.20
CA LEU A 6 7.34 -3.51 32.18
C LEU A 6 7.79 -4.51 31.11
N LEU A 7 8.27 -5.69 31.52
CA LEU A 7 8.66 -6.75 30.58
C LEU A 7 7.47 -7.23 29.73
N LEU A 8 6.28 -7.31 30.32
CA LEU A 8 5.06 -7.68 29.60
C LEU A 8 4.67 -6.63 28.56
N VAL A 9 4.80 -5.34 28.89
CA VAL A 9 4.58 -4.23 27.95
C VAL A 9 5.60 -4.27 26.81
N ILE A 10 6.89 -4.45 27.11
CA ILE A 10 7.94 -4.57 26.08
C ILE A 10 7.68 -5.77 25.17
N PHE A 11 7.28 -6.92 25.74
CA PHE A 11 6.97 -8.12 24.97
C PHE A 11 5.76 -7.94 24.06
N ILE A 12 4.71 -7.25 24.53
CA ILE A 12 3.52 -6.92 23.74
C ILE A 12 3.90 -5.98 22.60
N ILE A 13 4.66 -4.91 22.87
CA ILE A 13 5.14 -3.96 21.85
C ILE A 13 5.98 -4.71 20.81
N TYR A 14 6.95 -5.53 21.24
CA TYR A 14 7.78 -6.32 20.33
C TYR A 14 6.97 -7.31 19.49
N SER A 15 5.95 -7.95 20.07
CA SER A 15 5.08 -8.90 19.37
C SER A 15 4.14 -8.24 18.36
N ILE A 16 3.68 -7.01 18.64
CA ILE A 16 2.81 -6.22 17.76
C ILE A 16 3.61 -5.56 16.62
N PHE A 17 4.86 -5.15 16.87
CA PHE A 17 5.69 -4.44 15.90
C PHE A 17 6.78 -5.33 15.29
N LYS A 18 6.39 -6.51 14.78
CA LYS A 18 7.30 -7.35 14.00
C LYS A 18 7.56 -6.79 12.60
N GLY A 19 6.75 -5.84 12.15
CA GLY A 19 6.92 -5.15 10.88
C GLY A 19 7.64 -3.81 11.01
N GLY A 20 8.04 -3.24 9.88
CA GLY A 20 8.74 -1.95 9.83
C GLY A 20 7.83 -0.73 9.97
N VAL A 21 8.43 0.44 10.21
CA VAL A 21 7.76 1.74 10.13
C VAL A 21 7.68 2.17 8.66
N LEU A 22 6.52 2.62 8.21
CA LEU A 22 6.38 3.20 6.88
C LEU A 22 6.82 4.66 6.87
N LYS A 23 7.53 5.06 5.82
CA LYS A 23 7.91 6.46 5.61
C LYS A 23 6.74 7.17 4.93
N ARG A 24 6.40 8.38 5.36
CA ARG A 24 5.43 9.21 4.64
C ARG A 24 6.03 9.57 3.28
N GLU A 25 5.25 9.40 2.22
CA GLU A 25 5.69 9.68 0.86
C GLU A 25 5.05 10.98 0.39
N THR A 26 5.87 12.01 0.17
CA THR A 26 5.43 13.36 -0.20
C THR A 26 5.77 13.71 -1.65
N ARG A 27 6.52 12.85 -2.35
CA ARG A 27 6.88 13.05 -3.76
C ARG A 27 5.72 12.80 -4.72
N TYR A 28 4.64 12.19 -4.26
CA TYR A 28 3.46 11.93 -5.10
C TYR A 28 2.26 12.73 -4.63
N LEU A 29 1.56 13.34 -5.59
CA LEU A 29 0.23 13.89 -5.43
C LEU A 29 -0.78 12.95 -6.08
N ILE A 30 -1.86 12.65 -5.38
CA ILE A 30 -2.95 11.81 -5.91
C ILE A 30 -4.09 12.71 -6.36
N THR A 31 -4.45 12.61 -7.62
CA THR A 31 -5.60 13.32 -8.22
C THR A 31 -6.47 12.36 -9.03
N ASN A 32 -7.68 12.78 -9.36
CA ASN A 32 -8.50 12.13 -10.39
C ASN A 32 -8.23 12.70 -11.79
N GLU A 33 -8.98 12.27 -12.80
CA GLU A 33 -8.89 12.77 -14.17
C GLU A 33 -9.24 14.26 -14.34
N TRP A 34 -10.00 14.83 -13.42
CA TRP A 34 -10.31 16.26 -13.38
C TRP A 34 -9.24 17.07 -12.64
N ASN A 35 -8.12 16.44 -12.28
CA ASN A 35 -7.01 17.01 -11.51
C ASN A 35 -7.43 17.45 -10.09
N GLU A 36 -8.52 16.91 -9.56
CA GLU A 36 -8.98 17.17 -8.20
C GLU A 36 -8.24 16.25 -7.21
N PRO A 37 -7.78 16.76 -6.05
CA PRO A 37 -7.09 15.95 -5.05
C PRO A 37 -7.99 14.85 -4.48
N ILE A 38 -7.48 13.61 -4.42
CA ILE A 38 -8.17 12.50 -3.77
C ILE A 38 -7.72 12.41 -2.31
N PRO A 39 -8.65 12.34 -1.32
CA PRO A 39 -8.31 12.24 0.09
C PRO A 39 -7.68 10.87 0.41
N ALA A 40 -6.34 10.86 0.42
CA ALA A 40 -5.54 9.68 0.70
C ALA A 40 -4.20 10.04 1.36
N LYS A 41 -3.66 9.08 2.13
CA LYS A 41 -2.33 9.16 2.72
C LYS A 41 -1.39 8.22 1.99
N VAL A 42 -0.27 8.76 1.50
CA VAL A 42 0.73 7.98 0.78
C VAL A 42 1.91 7.70 1.69
N TYR A 43 2.31 6.44 1.71
CA TYR A 43 3.49 5.97 2.41
C TYR A 43 4.37 5.17 1.46
N SER A 44 5.62 4.98 1.82
CA SER A 44 6.54 4.12 1.10
C SER A 44 7.38 3.27 2.02
N ARG A 45 7.88 2.16 1.47
CA ARG A 45 8.78 1.23 2.14
C ARG A 45 9.70 0.55 1.13
N ILE A 46 10.72 -0.10 1.66
CA ILE A 46 11.59 -1.01 0.92
C ILE A 46 11.36 -2.41 1.49
N VAL A 47 11.06 -3.37 0.62
CA VAL A 47 10.91 -4.78 1.00
C VAL A 47 12.02 -5.58 0.33
N LYS A 48 12.71 -6.40 1.12
CA LYS A 48 13.69 -7.36 0.59
C LYS A 48 12.95 -8.58 0.07
N SER A 49 13.13 -8.90 -1.20
CA SER A 49 12.56 -10.08 -1.84
C SER A 49 13.61 -10.81 -2.65
N GLU A 50 13.35 -12.07 -2.98
CA GLU A 50 14.20 -12.87 -3.85
C GLU A 50 13.49 -13.01 -5.19
N ILE A 51 14.11 -12.48 -6.26
CA ILE A 51 13.59 -12.52 -7.61
C ILE A 51 14.65 -13.19 -8.48
N ASN A 52 14.28 -14.28 -9.15
CA ASN A 52 15.20 -15.07 -9.99
C ASN A 52 16.48 -15.52 -9.26
N GLY A 53 16.39 -15.80 -7.96
CA GLY A 53 17.53 -16.22 -7.12
C GLY A 53 18.42 -15.07 -6.63
N GLU A 54 18.10 -13.82 -6.97
CA GLU A 54 18.81 -12.63 -6.50
C GLU A 54 18.02 -11.89 -5.43
N LYS A 55 18.72 -11.46 -4.37
CA LYS A 55 18.13 -10.61 -3.33
C LYS A 55 18.02 -9.19 -3.83
N GLU A 56 16.80 -8.68 -3.89
CA GLU A 56 16.51 -7.33 -4.34
C GLU A 56 15.79 -6.51 -3.27
N GLU A 57 16.12 -5.22 -3.21
CA GLU A 57 15.36 -4.22 -2.47
C GLU A 57 14.30 -3.56 -3.35
N ILE A 58 13.03 -3.87 -3.08
CA ILE A 58 11.89 -3.41 -3.86
C ILE A 58 11.26 -2.20 -3.20
N TYR A 59 11.28 -1.07 -3.90
CA TYR A 59 10.56 0.14 -3.49
C TYR A 59 9.05 -0.03 -3.75
N GLN A 60 8.26 0.16 -2.70
CA GLN A 60 6.80 0.04 -2.75
C GLN A 60 6.15 1.33 -2.24
N ILE A 61 5.08 1.73 -2.91
CA ILE A 61 4.19 2.83 -2.51
C ILE A 61 2.90 2.22 -1.99
N LEU A 62 2.41 2.72 -0.86
CA LEU A 62 1.17 2.31 -0.23
C LEU A 62 0.24 3.51 -0.14
N ILE A 63 -0.95 3.39 -0.71
CA ILE A 63 -1.98 4.42 -0.71
C ILE A 63 -3.10 3.99 0.22
N PHE A 64 -3.30 4.78 1.27
CA PHE A 64 -4.40 4.63 2.21
C PHE A 64 -5.46 5.67 1.91
N PHE A 65 -6.51 5.27 1.20
CA PHE A 65 -7.69 6.11 1.00
C PHE A 65 -8.44 6.28 2.33
N ASP A 66 -9.03 7.45 2.56
CA ASP A 66 -9.74 7.73 3.81
C ASP A 66 -11.04 6.92 3.94
N ASN A 67 -11.69 6.61 2.82
CA ASN A 67 -12.90 5.78 2.79
C ASN A 67 -12.60 4.30 3.10
N LYS A 68 -13.56 3.63 3.76
CA LYS A 68 -13.52 2.19 4.06
C LYS A 68 -13.71 1.40 2.76
N ASN A 69 -12.61 1.25 2.01
CA ASN A 69 -12.53 0.37 0.85
C ASN A 69 -11.94 -0.99 1.25
N THR A 70 -12.48 -2.07 0.72
CA THR A 70 -11.95 -3.44 0.82
C THR A 70 -10.51 -3.51 0.32
N TYR A 71 -10.18 -2.74 -0.72
CA TYR A 71 -8.86 -2.68 -1.34
C TYR A 71 -8.01 -1.54 -0.76
N ASN A 72 -7.76 -1.57 0.54
CA ASN A 72 -6.99 -0.55 1.25
C ASN A 72 -5.96 -1.24 2.17
N PRO A 73 -4.65 -0.93 2.08
CA PRO A 73 -4.04 -0.01 1.14
C PRO A 73 -3.90 -0.59 -0.27
N VAL A 74 -3.98 0.29 -1.28
CA VAL A 74 -3.52 -0.03 -2.63
C VAL A 74 -2.00 0.06 -2.64
N LEU A 75 -1.36 -1.00 -3.14
CA LEU A 75 0.08 -1.12 -3.26
C LEU A 75 0.51 -0.87 -4.71
N ILE A 76 1.57 -0.11 -4.90
CA ILE A 76 2.17 0.13 -6.21
C ILE A 76 3.66 -0.22 -6.14
N ILE A 77 4.14 -0.97 -7.13
CA ILE A 77 5.55 -1.30 -7.29
C ILE A 77 6.04 -0.75 -8.64
N PRO A 78 6.54 0.50 -8.68
CA PRO A 78 6.84 1.18 -9.94
C PRO A 78 7.83 0.43 -10.85
N LYS A 79 8.88 -0.19 -10.28
CA LYS A 79 9.91 -0.92 -11.04
C LYS A 79 9.32 -2.07 -11.88
N TYR A 80 8.26 -2.70 -11.40
CA TYR A 80 7.64 -3.87 -12.02
C TYR A 80 6.30 -3.55 -12.68
N SER A 81 5.91 -2.28 -12.72
CA SER A 81 4.60 -1.85 -13.23
C SER A 81 3.42 -2.61 -12.61
N VAL A 82 3.52 -2.91 -11.31
CA VAL A 82 2.50 -3.66 -10.56
C VAL A 82 1.66 -2.72 -9.72
N ILE A 83 0.35 -2.95 -9.73
CA ILE A 83 -0.58 -2.46 -8.71
C ILE A 83 -1.28 -3.66 -8.08
N GLY A 84 -1.34 -3.65 -6.76
CA GLY A 84 -1.90 -4.75 -5.97
C GLY A 84 -2.58 -4.27 -4.70
N ILE A 85 -2.93 -5.24 -3.88
CA ILE A 85 -3.36 -5.03 -2.50
C ILE A 85 -2.46 -5.78 -1.56
N VAL A 86 -2.22 -5.19 -0.39
CA VAL A 86 -1.52 -5.89 0.68
C VAL A 86 -2.41 -7.00 1.23
N GLU A 87 -1.85 -8.20 1.40
CA GLU A 87 -2.55 -9.31 2.04
C GLU A 87 -2.96 -8.96 3.47
N GLY A 88 -4.21 -9.21 3.84
CA GLY A 88 -4.79 -8.75 5.11
C GLY A 88 -5.16 -7.27 5.16
N GLY A 89 -4.88 -6.51 4.09
CA GLY A 89 -5.32 -5.13 3.88
C GLY A 89 -4.93 -4.18 5.02
N ARG A 90 -5.82 -3.24 5.34
CA ARG A 90 -5.63 -2.22 6.38
C ARG A 90 -5.47 -2.84 7.77
N GLY A 91 -5.95 -4.07 7.96
CA GLY A 91 -5.81 -4.82 9.20
C GLY A 91 -4.36 -5.07 9.60
N GLU A 92 -3.44 -5.14 8.63
CA GLU A 92 -2.01 -5.36 8.85
C GLU A 92 -1.24 -4.09 9.24
N PHE A 93 -1.92 -2.95 9.33
CA PHE A 93 -1.30 -1.67 9.64
C PHE A 93 -1.90 -1.06 10.91
N TRP A 94 -1.06 -0.32 11.64
CA TRP A 94 -1.50 0.47 12.79
C TRP A 94 -1.01 1.91 12.63
N ASN A 95 -1.92 2.87 12.78
CA ASN A 95 -1.59 4.28 12.81
C ASN A 95 -1.52 4.75 14.26
N PHE A 96 -0.38 5.28 14.68
CA PHE A 96 -0.21 5.94 15.96
C PHE A 96 0.42 7.32 15.74
N ASN A 97 -0.33 8.37 16.10
CA ASN A 97 0.10 9.77 15.97
C ASN A 97 0.61 10.15 14.56
N GLY A 98 -0.04 9.65 13.51
CA GLY A 98 0.32 9.94 12.11
C GLY A 98 1.44 9.05 11.55
N ILE A 99 2.09 8.26 12.39
CA ILE A 99 3.10 7.27 12.00
C ILE A 99 2.39 5.94 11.71
N MET A 100 2.68 5.35 10.55
CA MET A 100 2.09 4.08 10.13
C MET A 100 3.09 2.93 10.36
N PHE A 101 2.65 1.91 11.09
CA PHE A 101 3.43 0.74 11.45
C PHE A 101 2.85 -0.51 10.80
N GLN A 102 3.72 -1.43 10.39
CA GLN A 102 3.33 -2.77 9.98
C GLN A 102 3.21 -3.67 11.22
N LYS A 103 2.08 -4.38 11.36
CA LYS A 103 1.88 -5.33 12.46
C LYS A 103 2.65 -6.63 12.25
N SER A 104 2.78 -7.05 10.99
CA SER A 104 3.37 -8.34 10.66
C SER A 104 4.12 -8.32 9.32
N LYS A 105 4.89 -9.40 9.06
CA LYS A 105 5.54 -9.63 7.77
C LYS A 105 4.54 -9.97 6.67
N LYS A 106 3.33 -10.44 7.00
CA LYS A 106 2.24 -10.67 6.03
C LYS A 106 1.91 -9.41 5.25
N SER A 107 2.09 -8.24 5.88
CA SER A 107 1.95 -6.95 5.21
C SER A 107 2.87 -6.75 4.00
N ASN A 108 3.90 -7.59 3.81
CA ASN A 108 4.80 -7.54 2.63
C ASN A 108 4.29 -8.39 1.46
N GLU A 109 3.36 -9.30 1.72
CA GLU A 109 2.70 -10.11 0.70
C GLU A 109 1.61 -9.25 0.02
N TYR A 110 1.36 -9.54 -1.25
CA TYR A 110 0.36 -8.82 -2.01
C TYR A 110 -0.27 -9.69 -3.10
N THR A 111 -1.51 -9.36 -3.44
CA THR A 111 -2.20 -9.87 -4.62
C THR A 111 -2.21 -8.78 -5.69
N SER A 112 -1.75 -9.12 -6.90
CA SER A 112 -1.82 -8.19 -8.04
C SER A 112 -3.28 -7.97 -8.44
N LEU A 113 -3.69 -6.70 -8.57
CA LEU A 113 -5.04 -6.30 -8.95
C LEU A 113 -5.31 -6.39 -10.46
N THR A 114 -4.30 -6.78 -11.24
CA THR A 114 -4.40 -7.05 -12.69
C THR A 114 -4.43 -8.54 -13.01
N ASN A 115 -4.36 -9.42 -11.99
CA ASN A 115 -4.23 -10.86 -12.21
C ASN A 115 -5.58 -11.52 -12.53
N ILE A 116 -5.80 -11.84 -13.81
CA ILE A 116 -7.02 -12.49 -14.29
C ILE A 116 -7.31 -13.85 -13.62
N LEU A 117 -6.27 -14.61 -13.23
CA LEU A 117 -6.44 -15.93 -12.62
C LEU A 117 -7.01 -15.84 -11.20
N VAL A 118 -6.75 -14.74 -10.51
CA VAL A 118 -7.23 -14.51 -9.14
C VAL A 118 -8.65 -13.96 -9.14
N PHE A 119 -9.07 -13.32 -10.24
CA PHE A 119 -10.33 -12.58 -10.34
C PHE A 119 -11.24 -13.10 -11.47
N ASP A 120 -11.14 -14.38 -11.85
CA ASP A 120 -12.00 -15.05 -12.84
C ASP A 120 -12.24 -14.20 -14.11
N ASP A 121 -11.14 -13.78 -14.76
CA ASP A 121 -11.13 -12.92 -15.97
C ASP A 121 -11.71 -11.51 -15.79
N SER A 122 -12.04 -11.09 -14.57
CA SER A 122 -12.59 -9.77 -14.23
C SER A 122 -11.75 -9.02 -13.18
N PRO A 123 -10.46 -8.73 -13.45
CA PRO A 123 -9.59 -8.04 -12.51
C PRO A 123 -10.09 -6.62 -12.20
N PRO A 124 -9.96 -6.13 -10.96
CA PRO A 124 -10.39 -4.76 -10.60
C PRO A 124 -9.68 -3.66 -11.40
N ILE A 125 -8.41 -3.87 -11.76
CA ILE A 125 -7.65 -2.94 -12.60
C ILE A 125 -7.52 -3.52 -14.00
N VAL A 126 -8.18 -2.85 -14.96
CA VAL A 126 -8.18 -3.18 -16.39
C VAL A 126 -7.35 -2.18 -17.21
N TYR A 127 -7.07 -1.00 -16.64
CA TYR A 127 -6.25 0.04 -17.26
C TYR A 127 -5.16 0.50 -16.30
N ILE A 128 -3.93 0.50 -16.78
CA ILE A 128 -2.76 0.93 -16.03
C ILE A 128 -1.70 1.53 -16.97
N SER A 129 -1.08 2.63 -16.58
CA SER A 129 0.01 3.28 -17.29
C SER A 129 1.07 3.77 -16.30
N PHE A 130 2.33 3.39 -16.55
CA PHE A 130 3.49 3.91 -15.81
C PHE A 130 4.29 4.80 -16.75
N GLU A 131 4.26 6.09 -16.47
CA GLU A 131 5.00 7.11 -17.21
C GLU A 131 6.12 7.67 -16.32
N THR A 132 7.04 8.43 -16.91
CA THR A 132 8.22 8.96 -16.21
C THR A 132 7.87 9.81 -14.98
N ASN A 133 6.77 10.57 -15.06
CA ASN A 133 6.34 11.52 -14.04
C ASN A 133 4.96 11.21 -13.45
N LYS A 134 4.27 10.17 -13.89
CA LYS A 134 2.97 9.80 -13.32
C LYS A 134 2.64 8.33 -13.45
N ILE A 135 1.77 7.84 -12.57
CA ILE A 135 1.21 6.49 -12.61
C ILE A 135 -0.30 6.66 -12.68
N ILE A 136 -0.95 6.04 -13.66
CA ILE A 136 -2.39 6.16 -13.90
C ILE A 136 -3.01 4.77 -13.86
N PHE A 137 -4.14 4.62 -13.19
CA PHE A 137 -4.94 3.40 -13.24
C PHE A 137 -6.43 3.70 -13.13
N ASN A 138 -7.29 2.80 -13.60
CA ASN A 138 -8.73 2.97 -13.43
C ASN A 138 -9.12 2.84 -11.95
N THR A 139 -10.16 3.57 -11.55
CA THR A 139 -10.84 3.34 -10.28
C THR A 139 -11.60 2.02 -10.30
N PHE A 140 -11.86 1.46 -9.12
CA PHE A 140 -12.60 0.21 -8.93
C PHE A 140 -13.25 0.18 -7.55
N GLY A 141 -14.30 -0.64 -7.38
CA GLY A 141 -15.08 -0.68 -6.16
C GLY A 141 -15.56 0.71 -5.73
N ASN A 142 -15.38 1.04 -4.45
CA ASN A 142 -15.80 2.34 -3.90
C ASN A 142 -14.96 3.52 -4.42
N LEU A 143 -13.77 3.28 -4.99
CA LEU A 143 -12.93 4.38 -5.53
C LEU A 143 -13.53 5.05 -6.75
N THR A 144 -14.54 4.43 -7.38
CA THR A 144 -15.30 5.01 -8.50
C THR A 144 -16.02 6.29 -8.12
N GLU A 145 -16.22 6.56 -6.82
CA GLU A 145 -16.74 7.83 -6.34
C GLU A 145 -15.81 9.03 -6.62
N TYR A 146 -14.50 8.77 -6.82
CA TYR A 146 -13.51 9.81 -7.09
C TYR A 146 -13.34 10.12 -8.58
N GLY A 147 -14.02 9.39 -9.47
CA GLY A 147 -13.87 9.50 -10.92
C GLY A 147 -13.64 8.15 -11.58
N GLN A 148 -13.15 8.16 -12.82
CA GLN A 148 -12.81 6.97 -13.60
C GLN A 148 -11.33 6.57 -13.44
N LYS A 149 -10.45 7.52 -13.10
CA LYS A 149 -9.01 7.28 -13.04
C LYS A 149 -8.40 7.88 -11.77
N ILE A 150 -7.42 7.17 -11.23
CA ILE A 150 -6.51 7.67 -10.20
C ILE A 150 -5.17 7.96 -10.85
N ILE A 151 -4.64 9.16 -10.58
CA ILE A 151 -3.38 9.65 -11.12
C ILE A 151 -2.45 9.98 -9.96
N LEU A 152 -1.30 9.32 -9.90
CA LEU A 152 -0.20 9.69 -9.01
C LEU A 152 0.80 10.53 -9.79
N ASN A 153 0.81 11.84 -9.58
CA ASN A 153 1.77 12.76 -10.18
C ASN A 153 3.02 12.88 -9.30
N LYS A 154 4.19 12.66 -9.87
CA LYS A 154 5.48 12.87 -9.22
C LYS A 154 5.80 14.37 -9.20
N ARG A 155 6.16 14.89 -8.03
CA ARG A 155 6.61 16.26 -7.78
C ARG A 155 8.13 16.36 -7.83
#